data_AF-A0A9P9TAG8-F1
#
_entry.id   AF-A0A9P9TAG8-F1
#
_cell.length_a   1.000
_cell.length_b   1.000
_cell.length_c   1.000
_cell.angle_alpha   90.00
_cell.angle_beta   90.00
_cell.angle_gamma   90.00
#
_symmetry.space_group_name_H-M   'P 1'
#
loop_
_entity.id
_entity.type
_entity.pdbx_description
1 polymer ?
#
loop_
_entity_poly.entity_id
_entity_poly.type
_entity_poly.pdbx_seq_one_letter_code
_entity_poly.pdbx_strand_id
1 'polypeptide(L)'
;MTKFASLSGLDFNEEKTGSVRIARPRNSSSTPAKVHPSLPKGDVRWGFLKLDSKSGRFLIDQESVDRHVEELRLQLDACKSIFDWIHVWNIYGARFFSNNFGKPANSFGLAHVDMLLQTFARIQAKLFAGTGGSVTSTLKQMLTDRFGVTDIPEGYLYFPMSMGGLDLKSPFIDLYLISDSICARPDVYMDNFFSSEDTDYRAAQKAFENRTNLGYRNADYSLKKKYDDQGFMSMEEYTRYQELISGNLARAYELLKKEPEVKKVKMTAEVTAAIGAKWRSLSPYQQWVIQLYASNMIARFGGLNIVDKGLLPTGMVSMFRESRFKWQG
;
A
#
# COMPACT_ATOMS: atom_id res chain seq x y z
N MET A 1 -30.35 -8.70 3.82
CA MET A 1 -29.26 -9.57 3.33
C MET A 1 -29.77 -10.96 2.98
N THR A 2 -30.13 -11.81 3.95
CA THR A 2 -30.67 -13.17 3.72
C THR A 2 -31.91 -13.21 2.82
N LYS A 3 -32.87 -12.29 3.03
CA LYS A 3 -34.06 -12.18 2.16
C LYS A 3 -33.71 -11.84 0.70
N PHE A 4 -32.74 -10.95 0.48
CA PHE A 4 -32.30 -10.59 -0.87
C PHE A 4 -31.55 -11.75 -1.54
N ALA A 5 -30.61 -12.37 -0.82
CA ALA A 5 -29.85 -13.52 -1.29
C ALA A 5 -30.79 -14.67 -1.71
N SER A 6 -31.77 -15.01 -0.87
CA SER A 6 -32.80 -16.01 -1.17
C SER A 6 -33.66 -15.63 -2.38
N LEU A 7 -34.10 -14.37 -2.50
CA LEU A 7 -34.89 -13.91 -3.67
C LEU A 7 -34.08 -13.91 -4.97
N SER A 8 -32.76 -13.72 -4.89
CA SER A 8 -31.85 -13.71 -6.04
C SER A 8 -31.20 -15.06 -6.33
N GLY A 9 -31.51 -16.12 -5.56
CA GLY A 9 -30.90 -17.45 -5.72
C GLY A 9 -29.40 -17.48 -5.40
N LEU A 10 -28.94 -16.61 -4.51
CA LEU A 10 -27.55 -16.52 -4.05
C LEU A 10 -27.41 -17.11 -2.65
N ASP A 11 -26.30 -17.80 -2.40
CA ASP A 11 -25.91 -18.28 -1.08
C ASP A 11 -24.65 -17.57 -0.58
N PHE A 12 -24.53 -17.42 0.74
CA PHE A 12 -23.33 -16.87 1.35
C PHE A 12 -22.25 -17.95 1.47
N ASN A 13 -21.03 -17.63 1.04
CA ASN A 13 -19.88 -18.46 1.34
C ASN A 13 -19.44 -18.16 2.78
N GLU A 14 -19.85 -19.00 3.73
CA GLU A 14 -19.57 -18.81 5.17
C GLU A 14 -18.06 -18.79 5.49
N GLU A 15 -17.21 -19.41 4.66
CA GLU A 15 -15.75 -19.37 4.85
C GLU A 15 -15.14 -18.01 4.41
N LYS A 16 -15.82 -17.29 3.53
CA LYS A 16 -15.35 -16.03 2.93
C LYS A 16 -16.14 -14.80 3.36
N THR A 17 -17.16 -14.99 4.20
CA THR A 17 -18.05 -13.92 4.65
C THR A 17 -17.84 -13.67 6.12
N GLY A 18 -17.57 -12.42 6.50
CA GLY A 18 -17.37 -12.02 7.88
C GLY A 18 -18.11 -10.73 8.20
N SER A 19 -18.18 -10.39 9.48
CA SER A 19 -18.77 -9.13 9.92
C SER A 19 -18.05 -8.61 11.14
N VAL A 20 -17.83 -7.30 11.17
CA VAL A 20 -17.19 -6.61 12.28
C VAL A 20 -18.03 -5.43 12.69
N ARG A 21 -18.12 -5.20 14.00
CA ARG A 21 -18.76 -4.01 14.56
C ARG A 21 -17.69 -3.13 15.15
N ILE A 22 -17.51 -1.95 14.56
CA ILE A 22 -16.64 -0.90 15.08
C ILE A 22 -17.53 0.01 15.92
N ALA A 23 -17.13 0.24 17.18
CA ALA A 23 -17.83 1.14 18.07
C ALA A 23 -16.90 2.28 18.49
N ARG A 24 -17.46 3.48 18.69
CA ARG A 24 -16.73 4.59 19.28
C ARG A 24 -16.29 4.17 20.69
N PRO A 25 -15.03 4.39 21.10
CA PRO A 25 -14.59 4.06 22.45
C PRO A 25 -15.39 4.90 23.45
N ARG A 26 -16.39 4.29 24.11
CA ARG A 26 -17.02 4.83 25.31
C ARG A 26 -16.25 4.25 26.49
N ASN A 27 -15.44 5.08 27.13
CA ASN A 27 -14.66 4.80 28.35
C ASN A 27 -13.86 3.50 28.29
N SER A 28 -12.59 3.54 27.83
CA SER A 28 -11.50 2.56 28.06
C SER A 28 -11.86 1.06 28.13
N SER A 29 -12.97 0.63 27.54
CA SER A 29 -13.45 -0.73 27.56
C SER A 29 -12.81 -1.44 26.37
N SER A 30 -11.89 -2.35 26.68
CA SER A 30 -11.09 -3.09 25.71
C SER A 30 -11.87 -4.22 25.01
N THR A 31 -13.15 -4.38 25.35
CA THR A 31 -14.04 -5.42 24.83
C THR A 31 -14.59 -5.04 23.44
N PRO A 32 -14.39 -5.88 22.41
CA PRO A 32 -14.98 -5.70 21.09
C PRO A 32 -16.51 -5.55 21.16
N ALA A 33 -17.06 -4.66 20.33
CA ALA A 33 -18.51 -4.51 20.25
C ALA A 33 -19.14 -5.79 19.69
N LYS A 34 -20.18 -6.31 20.37
CA LYS A 34 -20.86 -7.53 19.94
C LYS A 34 -21.51 -7.32 18.57
N VAL A 35 -21.14 -8.17 17.62
CA VAL A 35 -21.76 -8.29 16.30
C VAL A 35 -23.16 -8.90 16.47
N HIS A 36 -24.13 -8.37 15.73
CA HIS A 36 -25.51 -8.86 15.81
C HIS A 36 -25.58 -10.31 15.30
N PRO A 37 -26.31 -11.23 15.98
CA PRO A 37 -26.35 -12.65 15.60
C PRO A 37 -26.86 -12.95 14.18
N SER A 38 -27.57 -12.00 13.56
CA SER A 38 -28.08 -12.13 12.19
C SER A 38 -27.03 -11.84 11.10
N LEU A 39 -25.83 -11.40 11.48
CA LEU A 39 -24.75 -11.10 10.55
C LEU A 39 -23.80 -12.32 10.42
N PRO A 40 -23.17 -12.50 9.25
CA PRO A 40 -22.21 -13.57 9.02
C PRO A 40 -21.13 -13.64 10.09
N LYS A 41 -20.80 -14.87 10.50
CA LYS A 41 -19.73 -15.12 11.47
C LYS A 41 -18.40 -15.16 10.75
N GLY A 42 -17.39 -14.49 11.30
CA GLY A 42 -16.04 -14.51 10.75
C GLY A 42 -15.42 -13.13 10.66
N ASP A 43 -14.16 -13.11 10.26
CA ASP A 43 -13.37 -11.89 10.13
C ASP A 43 -13.61 -11.24 8.76
N VAL A 44 -13.63 -9.90 8.72
CA VAL A 44 -13.55 -9.17 7.45
C VAL A 44 -12.09 -9.13 7.01
N ARG A 45 -11.77 -9.81 5.90
CA ARG A 45 -10.41 -9.97 5.38
C ARG A 45 -10.29 -9.55 3.92
N TRP A 46 -9.09 -9.14 3.53
CA TRP A 46 -8.71 -8.93 2.13
C TRP A 46 -7.21 -9.21 1.99
N GLY A 47 -6.82 -10.24 1.23
CA GLY A 47 -5.44 -10.71 1.18
C GLY A 47 -4.92 -11.07 2.58
N PHE A 48 -3.84 -10.41 3.02
CA PHE A 48 -3.29 -10.51 4.37
C PHE A 48 -3.80 -9.44 5.32
N LEU A 49 -4.83 -8.67 4.95
CA LEU A 49 -5.44 -7.69 5.82
C LEU A 49 -6.65 -8.28 6.54
N LYS A 50 -6.75 -7.98 7.83
CA LYS A 50 -7.88 -8.30 8.70
C LYS A 50 -8.35 -7.03 9.39
N LEU A 51 -9.64 -6.72 9.30
CA LEU A 51 -10.22 -5.55 9.94
C LEU A 51 -10.32 -5.77 11.45
N ASP A 52 -9.57 -4.99 12.22
CA ASP A 52 -9.60 -5.07 13.67
C ASP A 52 -10.80 -4.31 14.24
N SER A 53 -11.62 -5.03 15.00
CA SER A 53 -12.82 -4.50 15.66
C SER A 53 -12.54 -3.41 16.70
N LYS A 54 -11.33 -3.37 17.28
CA LYS A 54 -10.98 -2.45 18.37
C LYS A 54 -10.52 -1.11 17.84
N SER A 55 -9.57 -1.13 16.91
CA SER A 55 -9.01 0.07 16.28
C SER A 55 -9.85 0.58 15.10
N GLY A 56 -10.67 -0.28 14.50
CA GLY A 56 -11.36 0.01 13.24
C GLY A 56 -10.44 0.08 12.03
N ARG A 57 -9.19 -0.41 12.15
CA ARG A 57 -8.16 -0.38 11.10
C ARG A 57 -7.88 -1.77 10.56
N PHE A 58 -7.46 -1.86 9.31
CA PHE A 58 -6.94 -3.10 8.76
C PHE A 58 -5.53 -3.35 9.27
N LEU A 59 -5.34 -4.51 9.90
CA LEU A 59 -4.05 -5.01 10.38
C LEU A 59 -3.58 -6.17 9.51
N ILE A 60 -2.28 -6.39 9.44
CA ILE A 60 -1.72 -7.57 8.77
C ILE A 60 -1.97 -8.81 9.63
N ASP A 61 -2.63 -9.81 9.05
CA ASP A 61 -2.82 -11.15 9.59
C ASP A 61 -1.49 -11.92 9.58
N GLN A 62 -0.74 -11.78 10.68
CA GLN A 62 0.58 -12.37 10.82
C GLN A 62 0.57 -13.91 10.79
N GLU A 63 -0.53 -14.55 11.18
CA GLU A 63 -0.68 -16.01 11.10
C GLU A 63 -0.79 -16.48 9.66
N SER A 64 -1.55 -15.74 8.84
CA SER A 64 -1.60 -15.99 7.39
C SER A 64 -0.25 -15.76 6.73
N VAL A 65 0.44 -14.68 7.09
CA VAL A 65 1.80 -14.41 6.61
C VAL A 65 2.75 -15.57 6.95
N ASP A 66 2.67 -16.09 8.17
CA ASP A 66 3.57 -17.18 8.62
C ASP A 66 3.40 -18.46 7.79
N ARG A 67 2.17 -18.80 7.40
CA ARG A 67 1.93 -19.93 6.49
C ARG A 67 2.59 -19.73 5.13
N HIS A 68 2.49 -18.52 4.56
CA HIS A 68 3.12 -18.20 3.27
C HIS A 68 4.64 -18.02 3.38
N VAL A 69 5.18 -17.69 4.55
CA VAL A 69 6.63 -17.70 4.80
C VAL A 69 7.18 -19.11 4.69
N GLU A 70 6.50 -20.10 5.27
CA GLU A 70 6.92 -21.51 5.13
C GLU A 70 6.78 -22.01 3.69
N GLU A 71 5.71 -21.64 2.98
CA GLU A 71 5.57 -21.96 1.56
C GLU A 71 6.70 -21.34 0.73
N LEU A 72 7.03 -20.07 0.96
CA LEU A 72 8.16 -19.40 0.30
C LEU A 72 9.48 -20.10 0.58
N ARG A 73 9.73 -20.54 1.83
CA ARG A 73 10.92 -21.32 2.17
C ARG A 73 11.03 -22.57 1.29
N LEU A 74 9.95 -23.35 1.18
CA LEU A 74 9.92 -24.55 0.33
C LEU A 74 10.23 -24.24 -1.14
N GLN A 75 9.69 -23.12 -1.67
CA GLN A 75 10.00 -22.72 -3.05
C GLN A 75 11.46 -22.32 -3.23
N LEU A 76 12.04 -21.60 -2.27
CA LEU A 76 13.44 -21.17 -2.32
C LEU A 76 14.40 -22.37 -2.22
N ASP A 77 14.09 -23.36 -1.38
CA ASP A 77 14.89 -24.57 -1.19
C ASP A 77 14.87 -25.48 -2.43
N ALA A 78 13.78 -25.46 -3.21
CA ALA A 78 13.65 -26.22 -4.45
C ALA A 78 14.43 -25.62 -5.64
N CYS A 79 14.93 -24.39 -5.51
CA CYS A 79 15.62 -23.69 -6.60
C CYS A 79 17.00 -24.30 -6.89
N LYS A 80 17.23 -24.63 -8.17
CA LYS A 80 18.48 -25.25 -8.62
C LYS A 80 19.55 -24.23 -8.99
N SER A 81 19.14 -23.04 -9.43
CA SER A 81 20.03 -21.96 -9.81
C SER A 81 19.78 -20.68 -9.00
N ILE A 82 20.77 -19.78 -8.99
CA ILE A 82 20.64 -18.46 -8.34
C ILE A 82 19.61 -17.60 -9.08
N PHE A 83 19.52 -17.71 -10.40
CA PHE A 83 18.51 -16.97 -11.17
C PHE A 83 17.09 -17.41 -10.83
N ASP A 84 16.84 -18.72 -10.69
CA ASP A 84 15.54 -19.24 -10.25
C ASP A 84 15.22 -18.74 -8.84
N TRP A 85 16.20 -18.79 -7.94
CA TRP A 85 16.04 -18.32 -6.57
C TRP A 85 15.67 -16.83 -6.51
N ILE A 86 16.38 -15.97 -7.25
CA ILE A 86 16.07 -14.54 -7.34
C ILE A 86 14.70 -14.32 -7.97
N HIS A 87 14.34 -15.10 -8.99
CA HIS A 87 13.04 -15.01 -9.63
C HIS A 87 11.90 -15.34 -8.65
N VAL A 88 12.02 -16.43 -7.88
CA VAL A 88 11.07 -16.82 -6.82
C VAL A 88 10.96 -15.73 -5.77
N TRP A 89 12.08 -15.22 -5.28
CA TRP A 89 12.07 -14.11 -4.33
C TRP A 89 11.34 -12.89 -4.89
N ASN A 90 11.63 -12.49 -6.13
CA ASN A 90 11.05 -11.31 -6.74
C ASN A 90 9.52 -11.44 -6.95
N ILE A 91 9.04 -12.62 -7.35
CA ILE A 91 7.61 -12.86 -7.58
C ILE A 91 6.88 -13.10 -6.28
N TYR A 92 7.38 -13.98 -5.42
CA TYR A 92 6.70 -14.38 -4.20
C TYR A 92 7.09 -13.48 -3.03
N GLY A 93 8.38 -13.50 -2.65
CA GLY A 93 8.92 -12.78 -1.49
C GLY A 93 8.71 -11.27 -1.50
N ALA A 94 8.78 -10.65 -2.68
CA ALA A 94 8.49 -9.23 -2.85
C ALA A 94 7.05 -8.98 -3.36
N ARG A 95 6.76 -9.37 -4.61
CA ARG A 95 5.54 -8.92 -5.29
C ARG A 95 4.24 -9.50 -4.71
N PHE A 96 4.17 -10.81 -4.45
CA PHE A 96 2.96 -11.44 -3.94
C PHE A 96 2.61 -10.92 -2.54
N PHE A 97 3.59 -10.84 -1.64
CA PHE A 97 3.36 -10.26 -0.31
C PHE A 97 2.89 -8.81 -0.39
N SER A 98 3.59 -7.95 -1.16
CA SER A 98 3.19 -6.54 -1.33
C SER A 98 1.77 -6.40 -1.86
N ASN A 99 1.38 -7.21 -2.85
CA ASN A 99 0.03 -7.16 -3.42
C ASN A 99 -1.06 -7.58 -2.43
N ASN A 100 -0.76 -8.56 -1.56
CA ASN A 100 -1.70 -9.06 -0.56
C ASN A 100 -1.72 -8.23 0.73
N PHE A 101 -0.73 -7.36 0.97
CA PHE A 101 -0.75 -6.39 2.06
C PHE A 101 -1.60 -5.15 1.78
N GLY A 102 -2.07 -4.96 0.55
CA GLY A 102 -2.86 -3.80 0.18
C GLY A 102 -1.99 -2.70 -0.39
N LYS A 103 -2.52 -2.05 -1.42
CA LYS A 103 -1.86 -0.88 -1.97
C LYS A 103 -1.95 0.25 -0.95
N PRO A 104 -0.83 0.91 -0.63
CA PRO A 104 -0.85 2.09 0.23
C PRO A 104 -1.80 3.15 -0.31
N ALA A 105 -2.66 3.66 0.56
CA ALA A 105 -3.60 4.73 0.27
C ALA A 105 -3.72 5.63 1.50
N ASN A 106 -4.16 6.87 1.29
CA ASN A 106 -4.30 7.84 2.37
C ASN A 106 -5.27 7.39 3.46
N SER A 107 -6.22 6.51 3.17
CA SER A 107 -7.15 5.90 4.14
C SER A 107 -6.48 4.96 5.13
N PHE A 108 -5.38 4.29 4.73
CA PHE A 108 -4.59 3.46 5.63
C PHE A 108 -3.61 4.28 6.47
N GLY A 109 -3.03 5.31 5.84
CA GLY A 109 -2.08 6.23 6.45
C GLY A 109 -0.70 5.62 6.74
N LEU A 110 0.18 6.41 7.37
CA LEU A 110 1.58 6.04 7.62
C LEU A 110 1.73 4.78 8.48
N ALA A 111 0.85 4.58 9.47
CA ALA A 111 0.89 3.42 10.35
C ALA A 111 0.82 2.07 9.59
N HIS A 112 0.14 2.05 8.44
CA HIS A 112 0.09 0.87 7.60
C HIS A 112 1.42 0.64 6.87
N VAL A 113 2.07 1.69 6.35
CA VAL A 113 3.42 1.58 5.75
C VAL A 113 4.42 1.05 6.76
N ASP A 114 4.38 1.56 8.01
CA ASP A 114 5.23 1.05 9.10
C ASP A 114 4.98 -0.44 9.37
N MET A 115 3.72 -0.86 9.36
CA MET A 115 3.34 -2.27 9.55
C MET A 115 3.83 -3.15 8.39
N LEU A 116 3.81 -2.67 7.14
CA LEU A 116 4.39 -3.37 5.98
C LEU A 116 5.91 -3.49 6.12
N LEU A 117 6.61 -2.41 6.45
CA LEU A 117 8.07 -2.41 6.66
C LEU A 117 8.46 -3.43 7.76
N GLN A 118 7.76 -3.39 8.91
CA GLN A 118 7.99 -4.34 10.00
C GLN A 118 7.70 -5.78 9.60
N THR A 119 6.63 -6.02 8.82
CA THR A 119 6.27 -7.36 8.36
C THR A 119 7.31 -7.91 7.38
N PHE A 120 7.79 -7.10 6.43
CA PHE A 120 8.86 -7.52 5.52
C PHE A 120 10.19 -7.80 6.25
N ALA A 121 10.53 -6.99 7.25
CA ALA A 121 11.69 -7.25 8.11
C ALA A 121 11.53 -8.58 8.85
N ARG A 122 10.34 -8.88 9.38
CA ARG A 122 10.02 -10.15 10.04
C ARG A 122 10.11 -11.34 9.08
N ILE A 123 9.60 -11.20 7.85
CA ILE A 123 9.69 -12.24 6.81
C ILE A 123 11.16 -12.57 6.52
N GLN A 124 12.00 -11.56 6.27
CA GLN A 124 13.43 -11.79 6.01
C GLN A 124 14.15 -12.40 7.21
N ALA A 125 13.88 -11.91 8.42
CA ALA A 125 14.46 -12.47 9.64
C ALA A 125 14.10 -13.95 9.82
N LYS A 126 12.85 -14.33 9.55
CA LYS A 126 12.42 -15.73 9.62
C LYS A 126 13.06 -16.60 8.55
N LEU A 127 13.09 -16.15 7.29
CA LEU A 127 13.61 -16.94 6.19
C LEU A 127 15.13 -17.10 6.25
N PHE A 128 15.84 -16.04 6.62
CA PHE A 128 17.29 -15.91 6.44
C PHE A 128 18.07 -15.84 7.75
N ALA A 129 17.49 -16.30 8.86
CA ALA A 129 18.15 -16.30 10.18
C ALA A 129 19.56 -16.94 10.16
N GLY A 130 19.73 -18.03 9.40
CA GLY A 130 21.00 -18.76 9.29
C GLY A 130 22.09 -18.07 8.47
N THR A 131 21.75 -17.04 7.70
CA THR A 131 22.63 -16.38 6.73
C THR A 131 22.77 -14.88 7.02
N GLY A 132 22.53 -14.45 8.26
CA GLY A 132 22.66 -13.06 8.67
C GLY A 132 21.39 -12.20 8.48
N GLY A 133 20.23 -12.83 8.34
CA GLY A 133 18.92 -12.19 8.46
C GLY A 133 18.44 -11.39 7.25
N SER A 134 19.13 -11.47 6.10
CA SER A 134 18.78 -10.70 4.91
C SER A 134 18.86 -11.51 3.62
N VAL A 135 18.09 -11.07 2.62
CA VAL A 135 18.10 -11.65 1.28
C VAL A 135 19.47 -11.50 0.60
N THR A 136 20.15 -10.37 0.83
CA THR A 136 21.46 -10.09 0.21
C THR A 136 22.56 -10.94 0.83
N SER A 137 22.58 -11.09 2.15
CA SER A 137 23.56 -11.94 2.84
C SER A 137 23.43 -13.40 2.40
N THR A 138 22.19 -13.90 2.27
CA THR A 138 21.92 -15.24 1.74
C THR A 138 22.46 -15.42 0.32
N LEU A 139 22.18 -14.47 -0.57
CA LEU A 139 22.67 -14.54 -1.95
C LEU A 139 24.19 -14.44 -2.06
N LYS A 140 24.83 -13.59 -1.25
CA LYS A 140 26.29 -13.51 -1.18
C LYS A 140 26.88 -14.85 -0.76
N GLN A 141 26.34 -15.47 0.30
CA GLN A 141 26.77 -16.80 0.75
C GLN A 141 26.60 -17.84 -0.36
N MET A 142 25.43 -17.88 -1.04
CA MET A 142 25.20 -18.80 -2.16
C MET A 142 26.20 -18.61 -3.32
N LEU A 143 26.55 -17.36 -3.63
CA LEU A 143 27.53 -17.04 -4.67
C LEU A 143 28.95 -17.45 -4.24
N THR A 144 29.30 -17.23 -2.98
CA THR A 144 30.57 -17.68 -2.39
C THR A 144 30.69 -19.19 -2.42
N ASP A 145 29.67 -19.93 -1.96
CA ASP A 145 29.71 -21.39 -1.87
C ASP A 145 29.79 -22.06 -3.25
N ARG A 146 29.08 -21.51 -4.24
CA ARG A 146 29.01 -22.10 -5.59
C ARG A 146 30.16 -21.69 -6.50
N PHE A 147 30.66 -20.47 -6.35
CA PHE A 147 31.62 -19.88 -7.31
C PHE A 147 32.90 -19.35 -6.67
N GLY A 148 33.03 -19.38 -5.34
CA GLY A 148 34.22 -18.88 -4.64
C GLY A 148 34.38 -17.36 -4.62
N VAL A 149 33.33 -16.60 -4.98
CA VAL A 149 33.37 -15.13 -5.04
C VAL A 149 32.91 -14.53 -3.72
N THR A 150 33.74 -13.74 -3.04
CA THR A 150 33.49 -13.25 -1.67
C THR A 150 33.20 -11.75 -1.59
N ASP A 151 33.84 -10.91 -2.40
CA ASP A 151 33.70 -9.44 -2.36
C ASP A 151 32.61 -8.93 -3.33
N ILE A 152 31.36 -9.30 -3.06
CA ILE A 152 30.21 -8.96 -3.92
C ILE A 152 29.52 -7.68 -3.39
N PRO A 153 29.55 -6.56 -4.13
CA PRO A 153 28.84 -5.35 -3.72
C PRO A 153 27.32 -5.54 -3.82
N GLU A 154 26.56 -4.98 -2.89
CA GLU A 154 25.09 -5.09 -2.92
C GLU A 154 24.46 -4.47 -4.16
N GLY A 155 25.08 -3.42 -4.70
CA GLY A 155 24.66 -2.81 -5.96
C GLY A 155 24.64 -3.81 -7.10
N TYR A 156 25.56 -4.78 -7.15
CA TYR A 156 25.53 -5.86 -8.16
C TYR A 156 24.26 -6.72 -8.06
N LEU A 157 23.80 -7.02 -6.83
CA LEU A 157 22.60 -7.81 -6.62
C LEU A 157 21.34 -7.07 -7.07
N TYR A 158 21.23 -5.79 -6.72
CA TYR A 158 20.02 -4.98 -6.96
C TYR A 158 19.98 -4.29 -8.32
N PHE A 159 21.12 -4.00 -8.94
CA PHE A 159 21.16 -3.27 -10.20
C PHE A 159 20.38 -4.01 -11.30
N PRO A 160 19.73 -3.26 -12.21
CA PRO A 160 19.06 -3.87 -13.34
C PRO A 160 20.02 -4.73 -14.16
N MET A 161 19.51 -5.84 -14.72
CA MET A 161 20.28 -6.68 -15.65
C MET A 161 20.76 -5.91 -16.87
N SER A 162 20.04 -4.86 -17.31
CA SER A 162 20.48 -3.98 -18.40
C SER A 162 21.77 -3.19 -18.09
N MET A 163 22.20 -3.18 -16.82
CA MET A 163 23.47 -2.62 -16.32
C MET A 163 24.42 -3.70 -15.82
N GLY A 164 24.10 -4.98 -16.05
CA GLY A 164 24.91 -6.13 -15.62
C GLY A 164 24.71 -6.59 -14.18
N GLY A 165 23.69 -6.09 -13.47
CA GLY A 165 23.32 -6.61 -12.14
C GLY A 165 22.37 -7.80 -12.20
N LEU A 166 21.95 -8.32 -11.04
CA LEU A 166 21.06 -9.48 -10.92
C LEU A 166 19.56 -9.15 -10.80
N ASP A 167 19.19 -7.86 -10.76
CA ASP A 167 17.80 -7.38 -10.65
C ASP A 167 17.01 -7.99 -9.47
N LEU A 168 17.68 -8.21 -8.33
CA LEU A 168 17.03 -8.55 -7.06
C LEU A 168 16.04 -7.44 -6.67
N LYS A 169 14.87 -7.79 -6.14
CA LYS A 169 13.88 -6.83 -5.66
C LYS A 169 13.92 -6.68 -4.14
N SER A 170 13.94 -5.43 -3.70
CA SER A 170 13.76 -5.05 -2.31
C SER A 170 12.31 -4.62 -2.09
N PRO A 171 11.54 -5.29 -1.21
CA PRO A 171 10.16 -4.91 -0.93
C PRO A 171 10.06 -3.58 -0.16
N PHE A 172 11.18 -3.06 0.35
CA PHE A 172 11.20 -1.84 1.16
C PHE A 172 11.27 -0.56 0.33
N ILE A 173 11.83 -0.60 -0.89
CA ILE A 173 12.14 0.61 -1.67
C ILE A 173 10.87 1.35 -2.08
N ASP A 174 9.86 0.63 -2.57
CA ASP A 174 8.58 1.24 -2.96
C ASP A 174 7.88 1.89 -1.75
N LEU A 175 8.07 1.34 -0.55
CA LEU A 175 7.53 1.89 0.69
C LEU A 175 8.28 3.15 1.14
N TYR A 176 9.61 3.17 1.06
CA TYR A 176 10.41 4.37 1.34
C TYR A 176 10.17 5.50 0.34
N LEU A 177 9.84 5.16 -0.92
CA LEU A 177 9.51 6.13 -1.94
C LEU A 177 8.20 6.89 -1.66
N ILE A 178 7.33 6.37 -0.81
CA ILE A 178 6.01 6.96 -0.50
C ILE A 178 5.88 7.44 0.95
N SER A 179 6.86 7.15 1.82
CA SER A 179 6.77 7.42 3.27
C SER A 179 6.53 8.89 3.59
N ASP A 180 7.09 9.79 2.79
CA ASP A 180 6.99 11.24 3.00
C ASP A 180 5.70 11.85 2.42
N SER A 181 5.05 11.16 1.49
CA SER A 181 3.88 11.67 0.77
C SER A 181 2.56 11.08 1.24
N ILE A 182 2.59 9.93 1.92
CA ILE A 182 1.41 9.32 2.49
C ILE A 182 0.86 10.14 3.66
N CYS A 183 -0.46 10.19 3.77
CA CYS A 183 -1.11 10.84 4.89
C CYS A 183 -0.67 10.20 6.23
N ALA A 184 -0.10 11.00 7.14
CA ALA A 184 0.30 10.52 8.45
C ALA A 184 -0.90 10.04 9.29
N ARG A 185 -2.01 10.79 9.23
CA ARG A 185 -3.23 10.53 9.98
C ARG A 185 -4.48 10.74 9.11
N PRO A 186 -5.09 9.65 8.61
CA PRO A 186 -6.27 9.72 7.75
C PRO A 186 -7.45 10.46 8.41
N ASP A 187 -7.56 10.35 9.74
CA ASP A 187 -8.63 10.93 10.56
C ASP A 187 -8.78 12.45 10.36
N VAL A 188 -7.69 13.16 10.03
CA VAL A 188 -7.68 14.60 9.81
C VAL A 188 -8.60 15.01 8.66
N TYR A 189 -8.77 14.17 7.63
CA TYR A 189 -9.69 14.48 6.54
C TYR A 189 -11.16 14.46 6.98
N MET A 190 -11.51 13.53 7.88
CA MET A 190 -12.85 13.46 8.45
C MET A 190 -13.08 14.58 9.48
N ASP A 191 -12.08 14.87 10.32
CA ASP A 191 -12.13 15.98 11.28
C ASP A 191 -12.35 17.33 10.56
N ASN A 192 -11.64 17.55 9.45
CA ASN A 192 -11.81 18.72 8.59
C ASN A 192 -13.20 18.75 7.96
N PHE A 193 -13.70 17.61 7.47
CA PHE A 193 -15.06 17.52 6.93
C PHE A 193 -16.10 17.93 7.98
N PHE A 194 -16.08 17.34 9.18
CA PHE A 194 -17.04 17.65 10.23
C PHE A 194 -16.97 19.13 10.65
N SER A 195 -15.75 19.69 10.73
CA SER A 195 -15.55 21.11 11.07
C SER A 195 -16.07 22.05 9.98
N SER A 196 -15.81 21.73 8.71
CA SER A 196 -16.32 22.50 7.58
C SER A 196 -17.85 22.41 7.47
N GLU A 197 -18.43 21.25 7.73
CA GLU A 197 -19.88 21.06 7.69
C GLU A 197 -20.61 21.84 8.78
N ASP A 198 -20.11 21.85 10.02
CA ASP A 198 -20.64 22.70 11.09
C ASP A 198 -20.52 24.20 10.75
N THR A 199 -19.41 24.60 10.12
CA THR A 199 -19.21 25.98 9.67
C THR A 199 -20.21 26.36 8.56
N ASP A 200 -20.38 25.49 7.57
CA ASP A 200 -21.30 25.69 6.44
C ASP A 200 -22.76 25.74 6.92
N TYR A 201 -23.14 24.87 7.85
CA TYR A 201 -24.45 24.89 8.52
C TYR A 201 -24.70 26.23 9.22
N ARG A 202 -23.77 26.67 10.07
CA ARG A 202 -23.91 27.95 10.81
C ARG A 202 -23.94 29.15 9.87
N ALA A 203 -23.16 29.13 8.79
CA ALA A 203 -23.17 30.18 7.79
C ALA A 203 -24.52 30.23 7.04
N ALA A 204 -25.04 29.07 6.64
CA ALA A 204 -26.35 28.96 6.00
C ALA A 204 -27.48 29.40 6.93
N GLN A 205 -27.45 28.99 8.20
CA GLN A 205 -28.40 29.43 9.23
C GLN A 205 -28.37 30.95 9.39
N LYS A 206 -27.18 31.53 9.57
CA LYS A 206 -27.02 32.98 9.72
C LYS A 206 -27.49 33.73 8.46
N ALA A 207 -27.25 33.20 7.26
CA ALA A 207 -27.70 33.82 6.02
C ALA A 207 -29.24 33.76 5.85
N PHE A 208 -29.86 32.68 6.34
CA PHE A 208 -31.31 32.53 6.38
C PHE A 208 -31.95 33.52 7.35
N GLU A 209 -31.46 33.58 8.58
CA GLU A 209 -31.96 34.49 9.63
C GLU A 209 -31.82 35.97 9.23
N ASN A 210 -30.72 36.34 8.57
CA ASN A 210 -30.50 37.71 8.09
C ASN A 210 -31.20 38.02 6.74
N ARG A 211 -31.94 37.06 6.16
CA ARG A 211 -32.59 37.18 4.83
C ARG A 211 -31.63 37.64 3.71
N THR A 212 -30.35 37.27 3.82
CA THR A 212 -29.30 37.65 2.85
C THR A 212 -29.07 36.60 1.76
N ASN A 213 -29.75 35.45 1.85
CA ASN A 213 -29.64 34.40 0.84
C ASN A 213 -30.23 34.86 -0.52
N LEU A 214 -29.44 34.76 -1.59
CA LEU A 214 -29.83 35.11 -2.97
C LEU A 214 -31.07 34.33 -3.45
N GLY A 215 -31.22 33.07 -3.01
CA GLY A 215 -32.38 32.24 -3.32
C GLY A 215 -33.67 32.82 -2.74
N TYR A 216 -33.64 33.37 -1.52
CA TYR A 216 -34.81 34.05 -0.95
C TYR A 216 -35.15 35.31 -1.73
N ARG A 217 -34.16 36.12 -2.16
CA ARG A 217 -34.44 37.33 -2.95
C ARG A 217 -35.13 37.01 -4.28
N ASN A 218 -34.67 35.97 -4.96
CA ASN A 218 -35.13 35.58 -6.29
C ASN A 218 -36.26 34.53 -6.28
N ALA A 219 -36.69 34.05 -5.11
CA ALA A 219 -37.77 33.07 -5.03
C ALA A 219 -39.12 33.66 -5.46
N ASP A 220 -39.92 32.82 -6.10
CA ASP A 220 -41.33 33.11 -6.40
C ASP A 220 -42.09 33.44 -5.11
N TYR A 221 -43.02 34.38 -5.22
CA TYR A 221 -43.88 34.84 -4.13
C TYR A 221 -44.65 33.69 -3.48
N SER A 222 -45.08 32.71 -4.28
CA SER A 222 -45.80 31.51 -3.80
C SER A 222 -44.96 30.69 -2.81
N LEU A 223 -43.66 30.54 -3.08
CA LEU A 223 -42.71 29.81 -2.24
C LEU A 223 -42.32 30.62 -1.01
N LYS A 224 -42.10 31.93 -1.16
CA LYS A 224 -41.86 32.83 -0.02
C LYS A 224 -42.99 32.73 0.98
N LYS A 225 -44.23 32.93 0.54
CA LYS A 225 -45.42 32.87 1.40
C LYS A 225 -45.61 31.50 2.08
N LYS A 226 -45.24 30.41 1.40
CA LYS A 226 -45.38 29.05 1.95
C LYS A 226 -44.39 28.74 3.08
N TYR A 227 -43.19 29.34 3.03
CA TYR A 227 -42.09 29.00 3.94
C TYR A 227 -41.61 30.18 4.81
N ASP A 228 -42.24 31.36 4.74
CA ASP A 228 -41.85 32.55 5.50
C ASP A 228 -41.91 32.33 7.02
N ASP A 229 -42.82 31.46 7.46
CA ASP A 229 -43.07 31.13 8.87
C ASP A 229 -42.21 29.96 9.38
N GLN A 230 -41.43 29.30 8.51
CA GLN A 230 -40.59 28.18 8.90
C GLN A 230 -39.20 28.67 9.32
N GLY A 231 -38.71 28.16 10.47
CA GLY A 231 -37.34 28.37 10.91
C GLY A 231 -36.33 27.67 10.00
N PHE A 232 -35.04 27.98 10.17
CA PHE A 232 -33.99 27.22 9.49
C PHE A 232 -34.01 25.76 9.93
N MET A 233 -33.72 24.84 9.02
CA MET A 233 -33.73 23.41 9.29
C MET A 233 -32.73 23.01 10.38
N SER A 234 -33.04 21.93 11.08
CA SER A 234 -32.13 21.33 12.07
C SER A 234 -30.84 20.80 11.41
N MET A 235 -29.79 20.59 12.21
CA MET A 235 -28.54 19.99 11.72
C MET A 235 -28.78 18.56 11.20
N GLU A 236 -29.65 17.79 11.87
CA GLU A 236 -30.03 16.44 11.46
C GLU A 236 -30.74 16.45 10.09
N GLU A 237 -31.60 17.43 9.83
CA GLU A 237 -32.25 17.59 8.54
C GLU A 237 -31.27 18.07 7.45
N TYR A 238 -30.40 19.02 7.79
CA TYR A 238 -29.37 19.53 6.88
C TYR A 238 -28.42 18.43 6.39
N THR A 239 -28.06 17.50 7.27
CA THR A 239 -27.13 16.41 6.99
C THR A 239 -27.81 15.12 6.50
N ARG A 240 -29.15 15.12 6.37
CA ARG A 240 -29.94 13.91 6.08
C ARG A 240 -29.53 13.15 4.82
N TYR A 241 -29.05 13.87 3.80
CA TYR A 241 -28.63 13.31 2.52
C TYR A 241 -27.17 13.68 2.18
N GLN A 242 -26.33 13.82 3.21
CA GLN A 242 -24.92 14.25 3.09
C GLN A 242 -24.13 13.46 2.04
N GLU A 243 -24.41 12.17 1.88
CA GLU A 243 -23.76 11.30 0.88
C GLU A 243 -24.05 11.69 -0.57
N LEU A 244 -25.15 12.42 -0.82
CA LEU A 244 -25.53 12.90 -2.15
C LEU A 244 -25.15 14.35 -2.39
N ILE A 245 -25.19 15.19 -1.35
CA ILE A 245 -25.11 16.66 -1.49
C ILE A 245 -23.84 17.29 -0.93
N SER A 246 -23.16 16.63 0.01
CA SER A 246 -22.05 17.25 0.74
C SER A 246 -20.77 17.24 -0.10
N GLY A 247 -20.40 18.41 -0.64
CA GLY A 247 -19.13 18.60 -1.34
C GLY A 247 -17.92 18.40 -0.43
N ASN A 248 -18.06 18.66 0.88
CA ASN A 248 -16.99 18.44 1.85
C ASN A 248 -16.76 16.94 2.10
N LEU A 249 -17.84 16.15 2.22
CA LEU A 249 -17.74 14.70 2.33
C LEU A 249 -17.14 14.09 1.06
N ALA A 250 -17.60 14.52 -0.12
CA ALA A 250 -17.04 14.09 -1.40
C ALA A 250 -15.52 14.40 -1.49
N ARG A 251 -15.09 15.59 -1.05
CA ARG A 251 -13.67 15.95 -0.99
C ARG A 251 -12.89 15.06 -0.03
N ALA A 252 -13.40 14.81 1.17
CA ALA A 252 -12.75 13.93 2.15
C ALA A 252 -12.61 12.50 1.60
N TYR A 253 -13.67 11.97 0.97
CA TYR A 253 -13.67 10.65 0.33
C TYR A 253 -12.59 10.53 -0.75
N GLU A 254 -12.48 11.52 -1.65
CA GLU A 254 -11.45 11.52 -2.70
C GLU A 254 -10.03 11.64 -2.12
N LEU A 255 -9.83 12.46 -1.08
CA LEU A 255 -8.53 12.56 -0.40
C LEU A 255 -8.12 11.25 0.27
N LEU A 256 -9.06 10.55 0.92
CA LEU A 256 -8.84 9.26 1.58
C LEU A 256 -8.54 8.14 0.59
N LYS A 257 -9.11 8.19 -0.62
CA LYS A 257 -8.86 7.19 -1.66
C LYS A 257 -7.55 7.38 -2.42
N LYS A 258 -7.00 8.59 -2.41
CA LYS A 258 -5.79 8.91 -3.18
C LYS A 258 -4.61 8.03 -2.74
N GLU A 259 -3.93 7.45 -3.72
CA GLU A 259 -2.64 6.77 -3.52
C GLU A 259 -1.53 7.82 -3.29
N PRO A 260 -0.55 7.54 -2.43
CA PRO A 260 0.55 8.45 -2.16
C PRO A 260 1.42 8.66 -3.39
N GLU A 261 1.93 9.88 -3.56
CA GLU A 261 2.78 10.20 -4.70
C GLU A 261 4.21 9.69 -4.48
N VAL A 262 4.76 8.98 -5.47
CA VAL A 262 6.13 8.48 -5.42
C VAL A 262 7.11 9.65 -5.43
N LYS A 263 7.97 9.73 -4.41
CA LYS A 263 9.00 10.76 -4.28
C LYS A 263 9.98 10.70 -5.43
N LYS A 264 10.23 11.86 -6.05
CA LYS A 264 11.26 12.00 -7.08
C LYS A 264 12.64 11.84 -6.45
N VAL A 265 13.43 10.92 -6.98
CA VAL A 265 14.81 10.70 -6.55
C VAL A 265 15.69 11.80 -7.14
N LYS A 266 16.30 12.61 -6.27
CA LYS A 266 17.25 13.65 -6.68
C LYS A 266 18.58 12.99 -7.02
N MET A 267 19.10 13.26 -8.21
CA MET A 267 20.39 12.74 -8.64
C MET A 267 21.53 13.39 -7.85
N THR A 268 22.52 12.60 -7.46
CA THR A 268 23.83 13.14 -7.02
C THR A 268 24.68 13.55 -8.21
N ALA A 269 25.70 14.37 -7.97
CA ALA A 269 26.66 14.78 -8.99
C ALA A 269 27.34 13.57 -9.66
N GLU A 270 27.73 12.56 -8.86
CA GLU A 270 28.34 11.32 -9.34
C GLU A 270 27.43 10.55 -10.31
N VAL A 271 26.16 10.35 -9.93
CA VAL A 271 25.17 9.65 -10.78
C VAL A 271 24.91 10.46 -12.05
N THR A 272 24.85 11.79 -11.94
CA THR A 272 24.64 12.68 -13.10
C THR A 272 25.75 12.52 -14.13
N ALA A 273 27.00 12.48 -13.68
CA ALA A 273 28.15 12.25 -14.55
C ALA A 273 28.12 10.86 -15.20
N ALA A 274 27.67 9.84 -14.46
CA ALA A 274 27.73 8.45 -14.91
C ALA A 274 26.57 7.99 -15.82
N ILE A 275 25.37 8.55 -15.68
CA ILE A 275 24.16 8.06 -16.39
C ILE A 275 23.55 9.06 -17.39
N GLY A 276 23.75 10.36 -17.17
CA GLY A 276 23.23 11.44 -18.00
C GLY A 276 21.73 11.31 -18.33
N ALA A 277 21.38 11.44 -19.61
CA ALA A 277 19.99 11.50 -20.10
C ALA A 277 19.16 10.24 -19.85
N LYS A 278 19.80 9.07 -19.66
CA LYS A 278 19.11 7.78 -19.42
C LYS A 278 18.40 7.72 -18.07
N TRP A 279 18.68 8.65 -17.15
CA TRP A 279 17.99 8.72 -15.86
C TRP A 279 16.47 8.80 -15.99
N ARG A 280 15.97 9.59 -16.95
CA ARG A 280 14.54 9.86 -17.11
C ARG A 280 13.75 8.65 -17.62
N SER A 281 14.40 7.68 -18.25
CA SER A 281 13.74 6.44 -18.70
C SER A 281 13.67 5.36 -17.62
N LEU A 282 14.34 5.55 -16.48
CA LEU A 282 14.32 4.59 -15.37
C LEU A 282 13.06 4.78 -14.53
N SER A 283 12.54 3.68 -13.99
CA SER A 283 11.46 3.76 -13.00
C SER A 283 11.96 4.41 -11.70
N PRO A 284 11.08 5.01 -10.87
CA PRO A 284 11.49 5.56 -9.58
C PRO A 284 12.21 4.55 -8.68
N TYR A 285 11.78 3.29 -8.70
CA TYR A 285 12.47 2.18 -8.03
C TYR A 285 13.92 2.03 -8.51
N GLN A 286 14.13 1.99 -9.84
CA GLN A 286 15.47 1.84 -10.41
C GLN A 286 16.34 3.06 -10.10
N GLN A 287 15.78 4.26 -10.18
CA GLN A 287 16.45 5.50 -9.79
C GLN A 287 16.92 5.42 -8.34
N TRP A 288 16.07 4.97 -7.41
CA TRP A 288 16.43 4.81 -6.01
C TRP A 288 17.56 3.80 -5.81
N VAL A 289 17.44 2.60 -6.38
CA VAL A 289 18.47 1.56 -6.28
C VAL A 289 19.82 2.05 -6.80
N ILE A 290 19.83 2.68 -7.99
CA ILE A 290 21.05 3.17 -8.62
C ILE A 290 21.67 4.26 -7.75
N GLN A 291 20.87 5.24 -7.32
CA GLN A 291 21.31 6.32 -6.44
C GLN A 291 21.93 5.79 -5.15
N LEU A 292 21.30 4.79 -4.52
CA LEU A 292 21.71 4.24 -3.22
C LEU A 292 23.09 3.56 -3.29
N TYR A 293 23.37 2.83 -4.37
CA TYR A 293 24.61 2.06 -4.51
C TYR A 293 25.63 2.69 -5.46
N ALA A 294 25.33 3.83 -6.08
CA ALA A 294 26.15 4.45 -7.14
C ALA A 294 27.61 4.63 -6.75
N SER A 295 27.90 5.24 -5.59
CA SER A 295 29.28 5.56 -5.20
C SER A 295 30.14 4.31 -5.07
N ASN A 296 29.61 3.23 -4.48
CA ASN A 296 30.32 1.96 -4.36
C ASN A 296 30.53 1.30 -5.73
N MET A 297 29.51 1.31 -6.59
CA MET A 297 29.56 0.72 -7.92
C MET A 297 30.53 1.46 -8.84
N ILE A 298 30.51 2.80 -8.84
CA ILE A 298 31.43 3.63 -9.63
C ILE A 298 32.87 3.43 -9.16
N ALA A 299 33.12 3.40 -7.85
CA ALA A 299 34.45 3.20 -7.31
C ALA A 299 35.05 1.83 -7.69
N ARG A 300 34.21 0.79 -7.80
CA ARG A 300 34.66 -0.58 -8.13
C ARG A 300 34.78 -0.86 -9.62
N PHE A 301 33.83 -0.37 -10.42
CA PHE A 301 33.71 -0.73 -11.85
C PHE A 301 34.05 0.45 -12.79
N GLY A 302 34.43 1.61 -12.26
CA GLY A 302 34.68 2.82 -13.06
C GLY A 302 33.42 3.47 -13.64
N GLY A 303 32.24 2.93 -13.33
CA GLY A 303 30.95 3.40 -13.85
C GLY A 303 29.77 2.61 -13.30
N LEU A 304 28.57 2.89 -13.82
CA LEU A 304 27.33 2.21 -13.40
C LEU A 304 26.99 0.97 -14.23
N ASN A 305 27.60 0.80 -15.41
CA ASN A 305 27.47 -0.42 -16.19
C ASN A 305 28.58 -1.38 -15.74
N ILE A 306 28.18 -2.50 -15.14
CA ILE A 306 29.09 -3.50 -14.57
C ILE A 306 29.72 -4.34 -15.69
N VAL A 307 28.97 -4.55 -16.77
CA VAL A 307 29.38 -5.35 -17.93
C VAL A 307 28.95 -4.63 -19.20
N ASP A 308 29.77 -4.69 -20.24
CA ASP A 308 29.41 -4.18 -21.56
C ASP A 308 28.20 -4.92 -22.11
N LYS A 309 27.25 -4.17 -22.68
CA LYS A 309 25.98 -4.73 -23.18
C LYS A 309 26.16 -5.86 -24.20
N GLY A 310 27.25 -5.82 -24.99
CA GLY A 310 27.56 -6.85 -25.97
C GLY A 310 28.02 -8.19 -25.37
N LEU A 311 28.43 -8.19 -24.10
CA LEU A 311 28.90 -9.37 -23.38
C LEU A 311 27.83 -9.97 -22.45
N LEU A 312 26.70 -9.30 -22.29
CA LEU A 312 25.59 -9.79 -21.49
C LEU A 312 24.80 -10.84 -22.29
N PRO A 313 24.61 -12.07 -21.77
CA PRO A 313 23.81 -13.10 -22.43
C PRO A 313 22.31 -12.83 -22.28
N THR A 314 21.86 -11.66 -22.76
CA THR A 314 20.52 -11.12 -22.59
C THR A 314 19.42 -12.07 -23.08
N GLY A 315 19.66 -12.79 -24.18
CA GLY A 315 18.72 -13.79 -24.71
C GLY A 315 18.53 -15.01 -23.81
N MET A 316 19.61 -15.52 -23.18
CA MET A 316 19.48 -16.62 -22.22
C MET A 316 18.76 -16.16 -20.95
N VAL A 317 19.11 -14.96 -20.47
CA VAL A 317 18.50 -14.36 -19.27
C VAL A 317 17.01 -14.08 -19.45
N SER A 318 16.57 -13.60 -20.63
CA SER A 318 15.14 -13.40 -20.92
C SER A 318 14.39 -14.73 -20.94
N MET A 319 14.96 -15.77 -21.55
CA MET A 319 14.35 -17.11 -21.56
C MET A 319 14.16 -17.68 -20.14
N PHE A 320 15.13 -17.49 -19.23
CA PHE A 320 14.97 -17.93 -17.84
C PHE A 320 13.82 -17.21 -17.13
N ARG A 321 13.61 -15.91 -17.36
CA ARG A 321 12.50 -15.15 -16.76
C ARG A 321 11.12 -15.52 -17.33
N GLU A 322 11.07 -15.88 -18.60
CA GLU A 322 9.84 -16.26 -19.29
C GLU A 322 9.46 -17.72 -19.04
N SER A 323 10.42 -18.54 -18.57
CA SER A 323 10.15 -19.91 -18.18
C SER A 323 9.10 -19.94 -17.05
N ARG A 324 8.00 -20.68 -17.28
CA ARG A 324 6.94 -20.80 -16.29
C ARG A 324 7.48 -21.52 -15.05
N PHE A 325 7.62 -20.79 -13.96
CA PHE A 325 8.02 -21.36 -12.69
C PHE A 325 7.00 -22.43 -12.25
N LYS A 326 7.49 -23.62 -11.92
CA LYS A 326 6.67 -24.71 -11.39
C LYS A 326 6.69 -24.63 -9.88
N TRP A 327 5.61 -24.12 -9.30
CA TRP A 327 5.39 -24.12 -7.86
C TRP A 327 5.48 -25.55 -7.32
N GLN A 328 6.25 -25.73 -6.26
CA GLN A 328 6.20 -26.96 -5.47
C GLN A 328 4.96 -26.90 -4.59
N GLY A 329 4.13 -27.94 -4.64
CA GLY A 329 2.88 -28.02 -3.87
C GLY A 329 3.08 -28.48 -2.43
#